data_AF-A0A375ABR2-F1
#
_entry.id   AF-A0A375ABR2-F1
#
_cell.length_a   1.000
_cell.length_b   1.000
_cell.length_c   1.000
_cell.angle_alpha   90.00
_cell.angle_beta   90.00
_cell.angle_gamma   90.00
#
_symmetry.space_group_name_H-M   'P 1'
#
loop_
_entity.id
_entity.type
_entity.pdbx_description
1 polymer ?
#
loop_
_entity_poly.entity_id
_entity_poly.type
_entity_poly.pdbx_seq_one_letter_code
_entity_poly.pdbx_strand_id
1 'polypeptide(L)' 'MHQTGDNYLYQFTGMTLRDYFAAKAMQAWLSQIAPEEMEDMMNRWADNSYEMADAMLKAREV' A
#
# COMPACT_ATOMS: atom_id res chain seq x y z
N MET A 1 7.69 -25.65 -29.93
CA MET A 1 7.36 -24.23 -29.71
C MET A 1 8.30 -23.71 -28.63
N HIS A 2 9.38 -23.07 -29.03
CA HIS A 2 10.41 -22.52 -28.13
C HIS A 2 9.88 -21.17 -27.61
N GLN A 3 9.47 -21.09 -26.35
CA GLN A 3 9.06 -19.82 -25.74
C GLN A 3 10.33 -19.07 -25.35
N THR A 4 10.73 -18.14 -26.22
CA THR A 4 11.75 -17.13 -25.95
C THR A 4 11.28 -16.20 -24.85
N GLY A 5 12.17 -15.94 -23.89
CA GLY A 5 11.89 -15.12 -22.72
C GLY A 5 11.62 -13.67 -23.09
N ASP A 6 10.35 -13.29 -23.00
CA ASP A 6 9.99 -11.89 -22.81
C ASP A 6 10.19 -11.57 -21.33
N ASN A 7 11.17 -10.72 -21.04
CA ASN A 7 11.30 -10.07 -19.75
C ASN A 7 10.02 -9.24 -19.52
N TYR A 8 9.02 -9.85 -18.88
CA TYR A 8 7.83 -9.19 -18.40
C TYR A 8 8.23 -8.20 -17.30
N LEU A 9 8.74 -7.03 -17.71
CA LEU A 9 8.74 -5.84 -16.89
C LEU A 9 7.26 -5.49 -16.66
N TYR A 10 6.68 -6.11 -15.63
CA TYR A 10 5.39 -5.70 -15.06
C TYR A 10 5.58 -4.30 -14.49
N GLN A 11 5.53 -3.31 -15.36
CA GLN A 11 5.37 -1.93 -14.97
C GLN A 11 3.93 -1.85 -14.44
N PHE A 12 3.77 -1.87 -13.12
CA PHE A 12 2.48 -1.71 -12.45
C PHE A 12 1.94 -0.31 -12.78
N THR A 13 1.28 -0.17 -13.93
CA THR A 13 0.77 1.10 -14.46
C THR A 13 -0.34 1.72 -13.62
N GLY A 14 -0.78 1.06 -12.55
CA GLY A 14 -1.83 1.53 -11.65
C GLY A 14 -1.44 1.63 -10.17
N MET A 15 -0.28 1.14 -9.72
CA MET A 15 0.14 1.23 -8.31
C MET A 15 1.62 1.55 -8.20
N THR A 16 1.93 2.52 -7.35
CA THR A 16 3.28 2.86 -6.93
C THR A 16 3.69 2.03 -5.71
N LEU A 17 4.99 2.04 -5.40
CA LEU A 17 5.50 1.44 -4.15
C LEU A 17 4.87 2.08 -2.90
N ARG A 18 4.47 3.36 -3.00
CA ARG A 18 3.74 4.09 -1.97
C ARG A 18 2.38 3.44 -1.69
N ASP A 19 1.62 3.15 -2.74
CA ASP A 19 0.29 2.52 -2.63
C ASP A 19 0.41 1.11 -2.01
N TYR A 20 1.47 0.38 -2.35
CA TYR A 20 1.76 -0.91 -1.72
C TYR A 20 2.02 -0.79 -0.20
N PHE A 21 2.85 0.16 0.24
CA PHE A 21 3.09 0.37 1.67
C PHE A 21 1.86 0.88 2.40
N ALA A 22 1.10 1.78 1.78
CA ALA A 22 -0.15 2.27 2.36
C ALA A 22 -1.15 1.11 2.56
N ALA A 23 -1.32 0.24 1.56
CA ALA A 23 -2.16 -0.95 1.70
C ALA A 23 -1.69 -1.88 2.82
N LYS A 24 -0.37 -2.07 2.98
CA LYS A 24 0.20 -2.87 4.08
C LYS A 24 -0.04 -2.23 5.46
N ALA A 25 0.09 -0.91 5.57
CA ALA A 25 -0.20 -0.19 6.81
C ALA A 25 -1.71 -0.25 7.15
N MET A 26 -2.58 -0.12 6.15
CA MET A 26 -4.04 -0.19 6.31
C MET A 26 -4.52 -1.50 6.92
N GLN A 27 -3.87 -2.63 6.60
CA GLN A 27 -4.20 -3.94 7.17
C GLN A 27 -4.08 -3.97 8.70
N ALA A 28 -3.15 -3.23 9.30
CA ALA A 28 -2.99 -3.17 10.75
C ALA A 28 -4.08 -2.33 11.44
N TRP A 29 -4.68 -1.37 10.73
CA TRP A 29 -5.78 -0.56 11.27
C TRP A 29 -7.10 -1.33 11.26
N LEU A 30 -7.36 -2.07 10.17
CA LEU A 30 -8.58 -2.87 10.00
C LEU A 30 -8.72 -4.01 11.01
N SER A 31 -7.62 -4.50 11.60
CA SER A 31 -7.65 -5.59 12.57
C SER A 31 -8.01 -5.15 14.00
N GLN A 32 -8.11 -3.86 14.27
CA GLN A 32 -8.23 -3.32 15.62
C GLN A 32 -9.62 -2.78 15.98
N ILE A 33 -10.57 -2.75 15.04
CA ILE A 33 -11.78 -1.92 15.17
C ILE A 33 -13.05 -2.72 14.84
N ALA A 34 -14.12 -2.44 15.60
CA ALA A 34 -15.43 -3.06 15.41
C ALA A 34 -16.12 -2.50 14.15
N PRO A 35 -16.95 -3.30 13.44
CA PRO A 35 -17.60 -2.86 12.20
C PRO A 35 -18.40 -1.56 12.33
N GLU A 36 -19.02 -1.32 13.49
CA GLU A 36 -19.78 -0.11 13.80
C GLU A 36 -18.96 1.19 13.83
N GLU A 37 -17.64 1.11 14.02
CA GLU A 37 -16.74 2.28 14.05
C GLU A 37 -16.00 2.49 12.72
N MET A 38 -16.27 1.63 11.73
CA MET A 38 -15.49 1.53 10.50
C MET A 38 -15.66 2.77 9.59
N GLU A 39 -16.89 3.25 9.39
CA GLU A 39 -17.20 4.33 8.44
C GLU A 39 -16.55 5.67 8.84
N ASP A 40 -16.63 6.04 10.11
CA ASP A 40 -16.03 7.28 10.63
C ASP A 40 -14.50 7.28 10.55
N MET A 41 -13.87 6.10 10.52
CA MET A 41 -12.43 5.95 10.57
C MET A 41 -11.76 5.72 9.22
N MET A 42 -12.52 5.41 8.15
CA MET A 42 -11.95 5.08 6.83
C MET A 42 -10.99 6.15 6.30
N ASN A 43 -11.41 7.41 6.33
CA ASN A 43 -10.59 8.54 5.84
C ASN A 43 -9.31 8.68 6.68
N ARG A 44 -9.42 8.60 8.01
CA ARG A 44 -8.27 8.71 8.92
C ARG A 44 -7.27 7.58 8.72
N TRP A 45 -7.73 6.35 8.45
CA TRP A 45 -6.82 5.24 8.18
C TRP A 45 -6.14 5.37 6.83
N ALA A 46 -6.84 5.86 5.81
CA ALA A 46 -6.23 6.14 4.52
C ALA A 46 -5.08 7.15 4.69
N ASP A 47 -5.34 8.26 5.38
CA ASP A 47 -4.34 9.29 5.67
C ASP A 47 -3.15 8.73 6.45
N ASN A 48 -3.40 8.08 7.60
CA ASN A 48 -2.35 7.48 8.42
C ASN A 48 -1.52 6.42 7.66
N SER A 49 -2.16 5.67 6.76
CA SER A 49 -1.49 4.63 5.96
C SER A 49 -0.55 5.25 4.93
N TYR A 50 -0.98 6.35 4.30
CA TYR A 50 -0.13 7.08 3.36
C TYR A 50 1.02 7.81 4.07
N GLU A 51 0.80 8.39 5.25
CA GLU A 51 1.87 8.96 6.05
C GLU A 51 2.93 7.92 6.42
N MET A 52 2.51 6.71 6.80
CA MET A 52 3.41 5.60 7.06
C MET A 52 4.18 5.17 5.80
N ALA A 53 3.51 5.10 4.65
CA ALA A 53 4.16 4.80 3.38
C ALA A 53 5.24 5.83 3.03
N ASP A 54 4.96 7.11 3.22
CA ASP A 54 5.90 8.20 2.98
C ASP A 54 7.12 8.12 3.93
N ALA A 55 6.90 7.76 5.20
CA ALA A 55 7.99 7.52 6.15
C ALA A 55 8.88 6.32 5.74
N MET A 56 8.29 5.23 5.23
CA MET A 56 9.02 4.07 4.74
C MET A 56 9.86 4.38 3.50
N LEU A 57 9.33 5.20 2.58
CA LEU A 57 10.07 5.66 1.41
C LEU A 57 11.26 6.54 1.83
N LYS A 58 11.02 7.52 2.69
CA LYS A 58 12.08 8.39 3.22
C LYS A 58 13.19 7.61 3.93
N ALA A 59 12.83 6.58 4.70
CA ALA A 59 13.81 5.72 5.38
C ALA A 59 14.71 4.93 4.41
N ARG A 60 14.32 4.79 3.14
CA ARG A 60 15.10 4.12 2.08
C ARG A 60 16.01 5.04 1.30
N GLU A 61 15.86 6.37 1.42
CA GLU A 61 16.68 7.37 0.73
C GLU A 61 18.11 7.50 1.33
N VAL A 62 18.66 6.38 1.84
CA VAL A 62 20.00 6.26 2.43
C VAL A 62 21.10 6.10 1.39
#